data_AF-A0A2S2QL23-F1
#
_entry.id   AF-A0A2S2QL23-F1
#
_cell.length_a   1.000
_cell.length_b   1.000
_cell.length_c   1.000
_cell.angle_alpha   90.00
_cell.angle_beta   90.00
_cell.angle_gamma   90.00
#
_symmetry.space_group_name_H-M   'P 1'
#
loop_
_entity.id
_entity.type
_entity.pdbx_description
1 polymer ?
#
loop_
_entity_poly.entity_id
_entity_poly.type
_entity_poly.pdbx_seq_one_letter_code
_entity_poly.pdbx_strand_id
1 'polypeptide(L)'
;VCLIFQKSIAVMKEYNLKQHYGTKNAAKYDMIQVQLQIDKLASLMTNIRCQSLSLKKYHKDSEASVKTSYIIARKIAAKSKPFTDGEFIKECMETASKIL
;
A
#
# COMPACT_ATOMS: atom_id res chain seq x y z
N VAL A 1 10.49 -23.89 -28.93
CA VAL A 1 9.22 -23.54 -29.63
C VAL A 1 8.65 -22.27 -28.99
N CYS A 2 8.22 -21.29 -29.79
CA CYS A 2 7.54 -20.08 -29.32
C CYS A 2 6.05 -20.38 -29.15
N LEU A 3 5.51 -20.16 -27.95
CA LEU A 3 4.10 -20.43 -27.63
C LEU A 3 3.14 -19.40 -28.23
N ILE A 4 3.58 -18.16 -28.41
CA ILE A 4 2.77 -17.06 -28.95
C ILE A 4 2.44 -17.29 -30.43
N PHE A 5 3.41 -17.80 -31.19
CA PHE A 5 3.28 -18.03 -32.63
C PHE A 5 3.24 -19.51 -33.02
N GLN A 6 3.28 -20.42 -32.05
CA GLN A 6 3.32 -21.88 -32.22
C GLN A 6 4.36 -22.34 -33.26
N LYS A 7 5.54 -21.70 -33.27
CA LYS A 7 6.61 -21.97 -34.25
C LYS A 7 7.93 -22.24 -33.57
N SER A 8 8.76 -23.09 -34.16
CA SER A 8 10.12 -23.31 -33.67
C SER A 8 11.03 -22.12 -34.02
N ILE A 9 11.87 -21.72 -33.06
CA ILE A 9 12.96 -20.76 -33.28
C ILE A 9 14.21 -21.63 -33.46
N ALA A 10 14.84 -21.55 -34.64
CA ALA A 10 15.93 -22.44 -35.03
C ALA A 10 17.11 -22.44 -34.04
N VAL A 11 17.46 -21.25 -33.52
CA VAL A 11 18.49 -21.10 -32.47
C VAL A 11 18.07 -19.97 -31.54
N MET A 12 18.09 -20.22 -30.22
CA MET A 12 17.75 -19.25 -29.18
C MET A 12 18.85 -18.20 -28.98
N LYS A 13 19.10 -17.38 -30.02
CA LYS A 13 19.98 -16.20 -29.97
C LYS A 13 19.13 -14.94 -29.96
N GLU A 14 19.61 -13.90 -29.28
CA GLU A 14 18.90 -12.61 -29.15
C GLU A 14 18.48 -12.04 -30.51
N TYR A 15 19.37 -12.09 -31.51
CA TYR A 15 19.07 -11.68 -32.89
C TYR A 15 17.87 -12.45 -33.48
N ASN A 16 17.88 -13.78 -33.36
CA ASN A 16 16.79 -14.63 -33.87
C ASN A 16 15.48 -14.40 -33.14
N LEU A 17 15.52 -14.09 -31.83
CA LEU A 17 14.34 -13.70 -31.05
C LEU A 17 13.77 -12.36 -31.54
N LYS A 18 14.61 -11.33 -31.65
CA LYS A 18 14.21 -10.00 -32.13
C LYS A 18 13.62 -10.09 -33.53
N GLN A 19 14.25 -10.84 -34.42
CA GLN A 19 13.74 -11.09 -35.76
C GLN A 19 12.41 -11.87 -35.73
N HIS A 20 12.28 -12.88 -34.87
CA HIS A 20 11.06 -13.67 -34.72
C HIS A 20 9.86 -12.81 -34.30
N TYR A 21 10.02 -11.91 -33.32
CA TYR A 21 8.98 -10.99 -32.88
C TYR A 21 8.73 -9.83 -33.85
N GLY A 22 9.78 -9.35 -34.54
CA GLY A 22 9.67 -8.22 -35.49
C GLY A 22 9.14 -8.59 -36.88
N THR A 23 9.38 -9.80 -37.37
CA THR A 23 8.99 -10.21 -38.75
C THR A 23 7.65 -10.93 -38.86
N LYS A 24 7.17 -11.55 -37.77
CA LYS A 24 5.94 -12.36 -37.80
C LYS A 24 4.87 -11.73 -36.91
N ASN A 25 3.97 -10.99 -37.56
CA ASN A 25 2.73 -10.46 -37.00
C ASN A 25 2.94 -9.65 -35.71
N ALA A 26 3.74 -8.59 -35.81
CA ALA A 26 4.03 -7.63 -34.74
C ALA A 26 2.76 -7.21 -33.98
N ALA A 27 1.65 -7.00 -34.69
CA ALA A 27 0.35 -6.65 -34.11
C ALA A 27 -0.13 -7.58 -32.98
N LYS A 28 0.06 -8.91 -33.09
CA LYS A 28 -0.34 -9.85 -32.02
C LYS A 28 0.57 -9.72 -30.80
N TYR A 29 1.86 -9.55 -31.03
CA TYR A 29 2.84 -9.35 -29.96
C TYR A 29 2.62 -8.00 -29.26
N ASP A 30 2.41 -6.94 -30.03
CA ASP A 30 2.11 -5.59 -29.55
C ASP A 30 0.82 -5.58 -28.73
N MET A 31 -0.23 -6.28 -29.16
CA MET A 31 -1.47 -6.40 -28.40
C MET A 31 -1.26 -7.09 -27.05
N ILE A 32 -0.49 -8.18 -27.00
CA ILE A 32 -0.14 -8.87 -25.74
C ILE A 32 0.71 -7.97 -24.85
N GLN A 33 1.65 -7.22 -25.44
CA GLN A 33 2.53 -6.31 -24.72
C GLN A 33 1.74 -5.13 -24.11
N VAL A 34 0.80 -4.56 -24.86
CA VAL A 34 -0.16 -3.56 -24.38
C VAL A 34 -1.03 -4.12 -23.27
N GLN A 35 -1.57 -5.33 -23.42
CA GLN A 35 -2.39 -5.95 -22.37
C GLN A 35 -1.60 -6.18 -21.08
N LEU A 36 -0.36 -6.67 -21.18
CA LEU A 36 0.54 -6.82 -20.02
C LEU A 36 0.82 -5.48 -19.33
N GLN A 37 0.96 -4.40 -20.09
CA GLN A 37 1.11 -3.06 -19.53
C GLN A 37 -0.16 -2.60 -18.81
N ILE A 38 -1.34 -2.81 -19.41
CA ILE A 38 -2.63 -2.48 -18.80
C ILE A 38 -2.81 -3.26 -17.49
N ASP A 39 -2.56 -4.56 -17.50
CA ASP A 39 -2.69 -5.41 -16.31
C ASP A 39 -1.72 -4.98 -15.21
N LYS A 40 -0.48 -4.65 -15.58
CA LYS A 40 0.52 -4.12 -14.65
C LYS A 40 0.08 -2.78 -14.05
N LEU A 41 -0.44 -1.86 -14.88
CA LEU A 41 -0.97 -0.58 -14.41
C LEU A 41 -2.17 -0.78 -13.47
N ALA A 42 -3.11 -1.66 -13.82
CA ALA A 42 -4.27 -1.98 -12.99
C ALA A 42 -3.86 -2.58 -11.64
N SER A 43 -2.87 -3.49 -11.63
CA SER A 43 -2.31 -4.06 -10.40
C SER A 43 -1.66 -2.98 -9.53
N LEU A 44 -0.90 -2.06 -10.13
CA LEU A 44 -0.23 -0.97 -9.43
C LEU A 44 -1.24 0.03 -8.83
N MET A 45 -2.26 0.42 -9.59
CA MET A 45 -3.34 1.28 -9.11
C MET A 45 -4.08 0.64 -7.93
N THR A 46 -4.34 -0.66 -8.00
CA THR A 46 -4.97 -1.41 -6.90
C THR A 46 -4.09 -1.41 -5.66
N ASN A 47 -2.80 -1.68 -5.80
CA ASN A 47 -1.83 -1.65 -4.71
C ASN A 47 -1.74 -0.26 -4.06
N ILE A 48 -1.63 0.80 -4.87
CA ILE A 48 -1.59 2.18 -4.37
C ILE A 48 -2.87 2.51 -3.61
N ARG A 49 -4.04 2.13 -4.14
CA ARG A 49 -5.32 2.36 -3.49
C ARG A 49 -5.37 1.67 -2.12
N CYS A 50 -5.02 0.40 -2.05
CA CYS A 50 -4.96 -0.35 -0.80
C CYS A 50 -4.00 0.28 0.21
N GLN A 51 -2.79 0.65 -0.20
CA GLN A 51 -1.81 1.31 0.67
C GLN A 51 -2.33 2.66 1.18
N SER A 52 -2.96 3.46 0.32
CA SER A 52 -3.52 4.76 0.71
C SER A 52 -4.63 4.65 1.76
N LEU A 53 -5.44 3.59 1.72
CA LEU A 53 -6.48 3.32 2.71
C LEU A 53 -5.85 2.97 4.06
N SER A 54 -4.83 2.11 4.07
CA SER A 54 -4.09 1.76 5.29
C SER A 54 -3.40 2.97 5.91
N LEU A 55 -2.78 3.83 5.09
CA LEU A 55 -2.14 5.07 5.56
C LEU A 55 -3.15 6.04 6.16
N LYS A 56 -4.32 6.22 5.55
CA LYS A 56 -5.39 7.06 6.11
C LYS A 56 -5.87 6.54 7.46
N LYS A 57 -6.04 5.23 7.61
CA LYS A 57 -6.40 4.62 8.89
C LYS A 57 -5.31 4.89 9.94
N TYR A 58 -4.06 4.61 9.61
CA TYR A 58 -2.92 4.87 10.50
C TYR A 58 -2.85 6.35 10.92
N HIS A 59 -3.03 7.28 10.00
CA HIS A 59 -3.03 8.71 10.30
C HIS A 59 -4.15 9.08 11.27
N LYS A 60 -5.36 8.54 11.07
CA LYS A 60 -6.50 8.77 11.98
C LYS A 60 -6.23 8.22 13.38
N ASP A 61 -5.69 7.00 13.48
CA ASP A 61 -5.35 6.37 14.76
C ASP A 61 -4.23 7.17 15.47
N SER A 62 -3.23 7.64 14.72
CA SER A 62 -2.16 8.50 15.23
C SER A 62 -2.68 9.86 15.72
N GLU A 63 -3.59 10.49 14.99
CA GLU A 63 -4.20 11.76 15.38
C GLU A 63 -5.01 11.61 16.68
N ALA A 64 -5.80 10.53 16.79
CA ALA A 64 -6.54 10.21 18.01
C ALA A 64 -5.61 9.98 19.21
N SER A 65 -4.48 9.30 18.99
CA SER A 65 -3.44 9.10 20.01
C SER A 65 -2.83 10.42 20.47
N VAL A 66 -2.36 11.26 19.54
CA VAL A 66 -1.76 12.57 19.86
C VAL A 66 -2.75 13.46 20.60
N LYS A 67 -4.00 13.51 20.15
CA LYS A 67 -5.07 14.27 20.82
C LYS A 67 -5.30 13.79 22.25
N THR A 68 -5.34 12.47 22.45
CA THR A 68 -5.51 11.85 23.77
C THR A 68 -4.35 12.21 24.69
N SER A 69 -3.11 12.04 24.23
CA SER A 69 -1.90 12.39 24.98
C SER A 69 -1.89 13.85 25.40
N TYR A 70 -2.26 14.77 24.50
CA TYR A 70 -2.35 16.19 24.81
C TYR A 70 -3.39 16.49 25.90
N ILE A 71 -4.57 15.88 25.82
CA ILE A 71 -5.62 16.06 26.82
C ILE A 71 -5.19 15.53 28.18
N ILE A 72 -4.56 14.36 28.23
CA ILE A 72 -4.05 13.76 29.47
C ILE A 72 -2.93 14.64 30.04
N ALA A 73 -1.97 15.09 29.23
CA ALA A 73 -0.89 15.98 29.67
C ALA A 73 -1.46 17.28 30.29
N ARG A 74 -2.47 17.87 29.66
CA ARG A 74 -3.17 19.05 30.20
C ARG A 74 -3.84 18.74 31.53
N LYS A 75 -4.48 17.58 31.68
CA LYS A 75 -5.09 17.16 32.96
C LYS A 75 -4.05 16.96 34.05
N ILE A 76 -2.90 16.35 33.73
CA ILE A 76 -1.78 16.17 34.65
C ILE A 76 -1.28 17.53 35.13
N ALA A 77 -1.01 18.46 34.22
CA ALA A 77 -0.56 19.81 34.57
C ALA A 77 -1.59 20.57 35.43
N ALA A 78 -2.88 20.45 35.12
CA ALA A 78 -3.94 21.15 35.85
C ALA A 78 -4.20 20.56 37.25
N LYS A 79 -4.18 19.24 37.40
CA LYS A 79 -4.52 18.56 38.67
C LYS A 79 -3.31 18.35 39.58
N SER A 80 -2.10 18.29 39.00
CA SER A 80 -0.83 18.06 39.73
C SER A 80 -0.89 16.87 40.70
N LYS A 81 -1.61 15.81 40.32
CA LYS A 81 -1.77 14.59 41.11
C LYS A 81 -0.64 13.60 40.82
N PRO A 82 -0.14 12.88 41.82
CA PRO A 82 0.87 11.84 41.62
C PRO A 82 0.29 10.65 40.86
N PHE A 83 1.14 9.91 40.14
CA PHE A 83 0.76 8.67 39.46
C PHE A 83 0.37 7.53 40.42
N THR A 84 0.47 7.72 41.73
CA THR A 84 -0.04 6.78 42.74
C THR A 84 -1.53 6.98 43.04
N ASP A 85 -2.14 8.08 42.59
CA ASP A 85 -3.58 8.30 42.72
C ASP A 85 -4.33 7.48 41.64
N GLY A 86 -4.84 6.32 42.07
CA GLY A 86 -5.55 5.40 41.20
C GLY A 86 -6.84 5.96 40.61
N GLU A 87 -7.53 6.87 41.31
CA GLU A 87 -8.74 7.52 40.81
C GLU A 87 -8.40 8.49 39.67
N PHE A 88 -7.28 9.20 39.81
CA PHE A 88 -6.76 10.05 38.74
C PHE A 88 -6.31 9.26 37.50
N ILE A 89 -5.64 8.10 37.70
CA ILE A 89 -5.30 7.21 36.58
C ILE A 89 -6.57 6.72 35.88
N LYS A 90 -7.59 6.28 36.65
CA LYS A 90 -8.87 5.82 36.11
C LYS A 90 -9.51 6.89 35.22
N GLU A 91 -9.54 8.14 35.68
CA GLU A 91 -10.08 9.25 34.90
C GLU A 91 -9.29 9.51 33.59
N CYS A 92 -7.96 9.37 33.63
CA CYS A 92 -7.12 9.48 32.42
C CYS A 92 -7.44 8.36 31.43
N MET A 93 -7.60 7.12 31.91
CA MET A 93 -7.98 5.97 31.08
C MET A 93 -9.38 6.10 30.49
N GLU A 94 -10.35 6.57 31.27
CA GLU A 94 -11.70 6.89 30.77
C GLU A 94 -11.68 7.99 29.70
N THR A 95 -10.74 8.92 29.79
CA THR A 95 -10.54 9.96 28.77
C THR A 95 -9.96 9.36 27.49
N ALA A 96 -8.99 8.46 27.60
CA ALA A 96 -8.40 7.77 26.45
C ALA A 96 -9.43 6.88 25.73
N SER A 97 -10.22 6.11 26.47
CA SER A 97 -11.25 5.21 25.93
C SER A 97 -12.37 5.92 25.17
N LYS A 98 -12.54 7.24 25.33
CA LYS A 98 -13.55 8.02 24.60
C LYS A 98 -13.05 8.51 23.23
N ILE A 99 -11.74 8.47 22.99
CA ILE A 99 -11.11 9.08 21.82
C ILE A 99 -10.44 8.03 20.93
N LEU A 100 -9.79 7.03 21.53
CA LEU A 100 -9.22 5.86 20.87
C LEU A 100 -10.28 4.79 20.65
#